data_AF-A0A7W1PX89-F1
#
_entry.id   AF-A0A7W1PX89-F1
#
_cell.length_a   1.000
_cell.length_b   1.000
_cell.length_c   1.000
_cell.angle_alpha   90.00
_cell.angle_beta   90.00
_cell.angle_gamma   90.00
#
_symmetry.space_group_name_H-M   'P 1'
#
loop_
_entity.id
_entity.type
_entity.pdbx_description
1 polymer ?
#
loop_
_entity_poly.entity_id
_entity_poly.type
_entity_poly.pdbx_seq_one_letter_code
_entity_poly.pdbx_strand_id
1 'polypeptide(L)' 'INNFVQNIPFNARMNRQRFIDAIQKVKGVKDLELIDLDARYGTLDYAPVGREYIPFAGHMVLQEEDSNISYESYV' A
#
# COMPACT_ATOMS: atom_id res chain seq x y z
N ILE A 1 1.29 -22.80 13.37
CA ILE A 1 0.54 -21.54 13.52
C ILE A 1 0.83 -20.60 12.36
N ASN A 2 2.10 -20.23 12.08
CA ASN A 2 2.46 -19.35 10.95
C ASN A 2 1.94 -19.84 9.58
N ASN A 3 2.11 -21.13 9.24
CA ASN A 3 1.56 -21.70 7.99
C ASN A 3 0.02 -21.74 7.96
N PHE A 4 -0.66 -21.75 9.10
CA PHE A 4 -2.12 -21.78 9.14
C PHE A 4 -2.70 -20.39 8.87
N VAL A 5 -2.10 -19.34 9.45
CA VAL A 5 -2.48 -17.94 9.22
C VAL A 5 -2.23 -17.51 7.77
N GLN A 6 -1.20 -18.03 7.11
CA GLN A 6 -0.95 -17.75 5.69
C GLN A 6 -1.95 -18.40 4.72
N ASN A 7 -2.66 -19.44 5.15
CA ASN A 7 -3.59 -20.22 4.33
C ASN A 7 -5.06 -19.82 4.52
N ILE A 8 -5.34 -18.78 5.31
CA ILE A 8 -6.70 -18.24 5.42
C ILE A 8 -7.08 -17.48 4.14
N PRO A 9 -8.35 -17.53 3.69
CA PRO A 9 -8.79 -16.86 2.45
C PRO A 9 -8.58 -15.34 2.47
N PHE A 10 -8.48 -14.75 3.67
CA PHE A 10 -8.14 -13.35 3.87
C PHE A 10 -6.63 -13.19 4.06
N ASN A 11 -5.89 -13.11 2.96
CA ASN A 11 -4.43 -12.98 2.98
C ASN A 11 -3.95 -11.51 3.06
N ALA A 12 -4.85 -10.56 3.35
CA ALA A 12 -4.61 -9.11 3.36
C ALA A 12 -3.74 -8.61 2.20
N ARG A 13 -3.85 -9.28 1.04
CA ARG A 13 -3.02 -9.01 -0.13
C ARG A 13 -3.30 -7.61 -0.61
N MET A 14 -2.25 -6.79 -0.60
CA MET A 14 -2.25 -5.50 -1.26
C MET A 14 -2.03 -5.69 -2.74
N ASN A 15 -2.77 -4.94 -3.55
CA ASN A 15 -2.48 -4.82 -4.96
C ASN A 15 -2.25 -3.35 -5.29
N ARG A 16 -1.10 -3.05 -5.91
CA ARG A 16 -0.67 -1.67 -6.20
C ARG A 16 -1.69 -0.93 -7.06
N GLN A 17 -2.27 -1.57 -8.08
CA GLN A 17 -3.28 -0.94 -8.92
C GLN A 17 -4.55 -0.63 -8.13
N ARG A 18 -5.04 -1.58 -7.33
CA ARG A 18 -6.24 -1.35 -6.51
C ARG A 18 -6.05 -0.24 -5.48
N PHE A 19 -4.84 -0.06 -4.97
CA PHE A 19 -4.47 1.04 -4.09
C PHE A 19 -4.57 2.39 -4.81
N ILE A 20 -3.97 2.50 -5.99
CA ILE A 20 -4.07 3.68 -6.88
C ILE A 20 -5.54 3.97 -7.20
N ASP A 21 -6.32 2.96 -7.61
CA ASP A 21 -7.73 3.11 -7.94
C ASP A 21 -8.56 3.59 -6.74
N ALA A 22 -8.21 3.17 -5.53
CA ALA A 22 -8.89 3.61 -4.31
C ALA A 22 -8.65 5.09 -4.03
N ILE A 23 -7.42 5.57 -4.21
CA ILE A 23 -7.06 6.98 -4.04
C ILE A 23 -7.72 7.85 -5.12
N GLN A 24 -7.70 7.42 -6.39
CA GLN A 24 -8.34 8.16 -7.49
C GLN A 24 -9.87 8.29 -7.34
N LYS A 25 -10.52 7.39 -6.59
CA LYS A 25 -11.96 7.50 -6.29
C LYS A 25 -12.29 8.57 -5.26
N VAL A 26 -11.30 9.10 -4.55
CA VAL A 26 -11.51 10.16 -3.55
C VAL A 26 -11.93 11.44 -4.26
N LYS A 27 -13.04 12.03 -3.82
CA LYS A 27 -13.57 13.27 -4.40
C LYS A 27 -12.51 14.37 -4.33
N GLY A 28 -12.14 14.92 -5.49
CA GLY A 28 -11.15 15.98 -5.61
C GLY A 28 -9.80 15.52 -6.17
N VAL A 29 -9.51 14.21 -6.15
CA VAL A 29 -8.37 13.63 -6.86
C VAL A 29 -8.75 13.50 -8.34
N LYS A 30 -8.00 14.18 -9.21
CA LYS A 30 -8.20 14.12 -10.67
C LYS A 30 -7.21 13.19 -11.36
N ASP A 31 -5.95 13.29 -10.97
CA ASP A 31 -4.86 12.46 -11.45
C ASP A 31 -3.95 12.14 -10.27
N LEU A 32 -3.39 10.93 -10.27
CA LEU A 32 -2.51 10.43 -9.22
C LEU A 32 -1.25 9.87 -9.86
N GLU A 33 -0.13 10.50 -9.55
CA GLU A 33 1.18 9.96 -9.84
C GLU A 33 1.72 9.23 -8.61
N LEU A 34 1.98 7.92 -8.73
CA LEU A 34 2.62 7.13 -7.69
C LEU A 34 4.11 6.97 -8.01
N ILE A 35 4.95 7.72 -7.30
CA ILE A 35 6.40 7.68 -7.45
C ILE A 35 6.96 6.36 -6.91
N ASP A 36 6.76 6.11 -5.62
CA ASP A 36 7.20 4.93 -4.89
C ASP A 36 6.08 4.36 -4.01
N LEU A 37 6.23 3.09 -3.64
CA LEU A 37 5.32 2.41 -2.73
C LEU A 37 6.09 1.27 -2.11
N ASP A 38 6.50 1.44 -0.87
CA ASP A 38 7.35 0.49 -0.17
C ASP A 38 6.64 -0.03 1.08
N ALA A 39 6.99 -1.25 1.48
CA ALA A 39 6.45 -1.87 2.68
C ALA A 39 7.58 -2.50 3.50
N ARG A 40 7.43 -2.45 4.82
CA ARG A 40 8.32 -3.14 5.77
C ARG A 40 7.54 -4.00 6.74
N TYR A 41 8.23 -4.96 7.34
CA TYR A 41 7.70 -5.81 8.39
C TYR A 41 8.58 -5.73 9.63
N GLY A 42 8.00 -5.28 10.75
CA GLY A 42 8.72 -5.11 12.01
C GLY A 42 9.85 -4.08 11.89
N THR A 43 11.06 -4.48 12.21
CA THR A 43 12.28 -3.64 12.16
C THR A 43 13.07 -3.79 10.87
N LEU A 44 12.55 -4.52 9.88
CA LEU A 44 13.20 -4.63 8.56
C LEU A 44 13.11 -3.30 7.80
N ASP A 45 14.03 -3.11 6.87
CA ASP A 45 14.01 -1.97 5.96
C ASP A 45 12.81 -2.05 5.01
N TYR A 46 12.43 -0.88 4.51
CA TYR A 46 11.42 -0.77 3.46
C TYR A 46 11.91 -1.45 2.18
N ALA A 47 11.03 -2.25 1.59
CA ALA A 47 11.25 -2.89 0.31
C ALA A 47 10.16 -2.46 -0.69
N PRO A 48 10.52 -2.27 -1.96
CA PRO A 48 9.57 -1.81 -2.96
C PRO A 48 8.47 -2.83 -3.20
N VAL A 49 7.23 -2.33 -3.20
CA VAL A 49 6.06 -3.11 -3.58
C VAL A 49 5.95 -3.12 -5.10
N GLY A 50 6.08 -4.31 -5.67
CA GLY A 50 5.80 -4.56 -7.08
C GLY A 50 4.31 -4.49 -7.40
N ARG A 51 3.78 -5.51 -8.06
CA ARG A 51 2.33 -5.59 -8.38
C ARG A 51 1.47 -5.82 -7.14
N GLU A 52 2.00 -6.58 -6.19
CA GLU A 52 1.29 -7.00 -4.99
C GLU A 52 2.24 -7.22 -3.83
N TYR A 53 1.67 -7.17 -2.63
CA TYR A 53 2.37 -7.45 -1.38
C TYR A 53 1.47 -8.28 -0.48
N ILE A 54 2.03 -9.34 0.12
CA ILE A 54 1.33 -10.18 1.08
C ILE A 54 1.97 -9.91 2.46
N PRO A 55 1.24 -9.28 3.39
CA PRO A 55 1.80 -8.96 4.70
C PRO A 55 1.97 -10.22 5.55
N PHE A 56 3.08 -10.30 6.27
CA PHE A 56 3.34 -11.38 7.23
C PHE A 56 2.36 -11.37 8.42
N ALA A 57 1.88 -10.18 8.82
CA ALA A 57 0.99 -9.98 9.96
C ALA A 57 -0.51 -10.08 9.63
N GLY A 58 -0.87 -10.43 8.38
CA GLY A 58 -2.27 -10.51 7.95
C GLY A 58 -3.02 -9.17 7.91
N HIS A 59 -2.30 -8.05 8.05
CA HIS A 59 -2.81 -6.69 7.86
C HIS A 59 -1.65 -5.75 7.51
N MET A 60 -1.97 -4.55 7.04
CA MET A 60 -1.01 -3.46 6.82
C MET A 60 -1.58 -2.17 7.37
N VAL A 61 -0.69 -1.25 7.73
CA VAL A 61 -1.01 0.10 8.17
C VAL A 61 -0.22 1.08 7.31
N LEU A 62 -0.86 2.18 6.89
CA LEU A 62 -0.18 3.26 6.19
C LEU A 62 0.62 4.07 7.22
N GLN A 63 1.90 4.30 6.94
CA GLN A 63 2.75 5.15 7.78
C GLN A 63 2.71 6.58 7.24
N GLU A 64 1.74 7.38 7.73
CA GLU A 64 1.49 8.75 7.25
C GLU A 64 2.69 9.67 7.49
N GLU A 65 3.44 9.48 8.58
CA GLU A 65 4.60 10.31 8.93
C GLU A 65 5.75 10.23 7.93
N ASP A 66 5.91 9.07 7.25
CA ASP A 66 6.95 8.84 6.24
C ASP A 66 6.40 9.01 4.81
N SER A 67 5.12 9.40 4.66
CA SER A 67 4.47 9.53 3.35
C SER A 67 4.64 10.94 2.79
N ASN A 68 5.34 11.07 1.66
CA ASN A 68 5.49 12.34 0.95
C ASN A 68 4.36 12.51 -0.08
N ILE A 69 3.48 13.49 0.12
CA ILE A 69 2.35 13.80 -0.79
C ILE A 69 2.49 15.24 -1.30
N SER A 70 2.64 15.40 -2.61
CA SER A 70 2.57 16.72 -3.28
C SER A 70 1.18 16.96 -3.85
N TYR A 71 0.70 18.20 -3.77
CA TYR A 71 -0.59 18.62 -4.32
C TYR A 71 -0.36 19.65 -5.43
N GLU A 72 -0.65 19.25 -6.66
CA GLU A 72 -0.59 20.15 -7.81
C GLU A 72 -1.99 20.64 -8.16
N SER A 73 -2.18 21.96 -8.21
CA SER A 73 -3.44 22.54 -8.67
C SER A 73 -3.51 22.48 -10.19
N TYR A 74 -4.63 21.99 -10.72
CA TYR A 74 -4.94 22.18 -12.14
C TYR A 74 -5.13 23.67 -12.43
N VAL A 75 -4.18 24.26 -13.16
CA VAL A 75 -4.28 25.60 -13.75
C VAL A 75 -5.04 25.53 -15.07
#